data_AF-A0A846BDZ7-F1
#
_entry.id   AF-A0A846BDZ7-F1
#
_cell.length_a   1.000
_cell.length_b   1.000
_cell.length_c   1.000
_cell.angle_alpha   90.00
_cell.angle_beta   90.00
_cell.angle_gamma   90.00
#
_symmetry.space_group_name_H-M   'P 1'
#
loop_
_entity.id
_entity.type
_entity.pdbx_description
1 polymer ?
#
loop_
_entity_poly.entity_id
_entity_poly.type
_entity_poly.pdbx_seq_one_letter_code
_entity_poly.pdbx_strand_id
1 'polypeptide(L)' 'KTLRLRSRITAQEFYQRLGFSTEGETFDYLNVPHVVMNLSLPVLGV' A
#
# COMPACT_ATOMS: atom_id res chain seq x y z
N LYS A 1 -2.06 -10.25 10.88
CA LYS A 1 -2.43 -8.82 11.08
C LYS A 1 -2.21 -8.10 9.75
N THR A 2 -2.94 -7.04 9.43
CA THR A 2 -2.80 -6.32 8.15
C THR A 2 -2.41 -4.86 8.39
N LEU A 3 -1.39 -4.39 7.68
CA LEU A 3 -1.07 -2.97 7.60
C LEU A 3 -1.67 -2.41 6.31
N ARG A 4 -2.24 -1.21 6.40
CA ARG A 4 -2.86 -0.51 5.27
C ARG A 4 -2.33 0.91 5.19
N LEU A 5 -2.03 1.35 3.97
CA LEU A 5 -1.56 2.71 3.71
C LEU A 5 -2.19 3.28 2.44
N ARG A 6 -2.12 4.60 2.31
CA ARG A 6 -2.40 5.35 1.08
C ARG A 6 -1.06 5.87 0.56
N SER A 7 -0.56 5.30 -0.53
CA SER A 7 0.69 5.72 -1.15
C SER A 7 0.41 6.68 -2.29
N ARG A 8 1.32 7.63 -2.55
CA ARG A 8 1.38 8.28 -3.87
C ARG A 8 1.73 7.23 -4.91
N ILE A 9 1.23 7.40 -6.15
CA ILE A 9 1.52 6.44 -7.23
C ILE A 9 3.03 6.33 -7.52
N THR A 10 3.77 7.43 -7.37
CA THR A 10 5.23 7.49 -7.58
C THR A 10 6.03 6.67 -6.58
N ALA A 11 5.45 6.28 -5.44
CA ALA A 11 6.08 5.44 -4.43
C ALA A 11 5.58 3.99 -4.47
N GLN A 12 4.72 3.62 -5.41
CA GLN A 12 4.12 2.28 -5.48
C GLN A 12 5.18 1.18 -5.56
N GLU A 13 6.16 1.30 -6.46
CA GLU A 13 7.22 0.29 -6.62
C GLU A 13 8.09 0.13 -5.37
N PHE A 14 8.33 1.24 -4.64
CA PHE A 14 9.05 1.20 -3.37
C PHE A 14 8.31 0.33 -2.36
N TYR A 15 7.00 0.54 -2.18
CA TYR A 15 6.20 -0.26 -1.25
C TYR A 15 6.00 -1.70 -1.72
N GLN A 16 5.91 -1.94 -3.03
CA GLN A 16 5.87 -3.30 -3.59
C GLN A 16 7.13 -4.09 -3.22
N ARG A 17 8.32 -3.46 -3.26
CA ARG A 17 9.57 -4.10 -2.80
C ARG A 17 9.58 -4.41 -1.30
N LEU A 18 8.79 -3.69 -0.51
CA LEU A 18 8.57 -3.97 0.92
C LEU A 18 7.47 -5.02 1.17
N GLY A 19 6.88 -5.60 0.11
CA GLY A 19 5.86 -6.64 0.19
C GLY A 19 4.42 -6.14 0.25
N PHE A 20 4.18 -4.84 0.07
CA PHE A 20 2.82 -4.32 -0.04
C PHE A 20 2.22 -4.62 -1.42
N SER A 21 0.92 -4.92 -1.47
CA SER A 21 0.14 -5.07 -2.70
C SER A 21 -0.90 -3.96 -2.83
N THR A 22 -1.18 -3.52 -4.06
CA THR A 22 -2.23 -2.53 -4.34
C THR A 22 -3.62 -3.09 -4.05
N GLU A 23 -4.52 -2.23 -3.56
CA GLU A 23 -5.93 -2.53 -3.28
C GLU A 23 -6.80 -1.53 -4.06
N GLY A 24 -7.57 -2.02 -5.02
CA GLY A 24 -8.49 -1.20 -5.80
C GLY A 24 -7.81 -0.25 -6.78
N GLU A 25 -8.53 0.80 -7.14
CA GLU A 25 -8.14 1.78 -8.15
C GLU A 25 -7.36 2.96 -7.55
N THR A 26 -6.65 3.69 -8.41
CA THR A 26 -6.03 4.96 -8.04
C THR A 26 -7.08 6.01 -7.75
N PHE A 27 -6.82 6.89 -6.78
CA PHE A 27 -7.70 8.00 -6.44
C PHE A 27 -6.90 9.30 -6.35
N ASP A 28 -7.56 10.42 -6.66
CA ASP A 28 -6.97 11.73 -6.47
C ASP A 28 -7.13 12.20 -5.02
N TYR A 29 -6.06 12.77 -4.46
CA TYR A 29 -6.12 13.49 -3.21
C TYR A 29 -5.28 14.77 -3.32
N LEU A 30 -5.96 15.91 -3.34
CA LEU A 30 -5.36 17.24 -3.49
C LEU A 30 -4.55 17.38 -4.80
N ASN A 31 -5.09 16.89 -5.92
CA ASN A 31 -4.43 16.85 -7.24
C ASN A 31 -3.16 15.98 -7.27
N VAL A 32 -3.04 15.04 -6.34
CA VAL A 32 -1.95 14.07 -6.29
C VAL A 32 -2.55 12.67 -6.41
N PRO A 33 -2.13 11.86 -7.41
CA PRO A 33 -2.62 10.50 -7.56
C PRO A 33 -2.06 9.56 -6.48
N HIS A 34 -2.97 8.85 -5.83
CA HIS A 34 -2.68 7.89 -4.78
C HIS A 34 -3.29 6.52 -5.09
N VAL A 35 -2.84 5.50 -4.36
CA VAL A 35 -3.37 4.13 -4.39
C VAL A 35 -3.37 3.58 -2.97
N VAL A 36 -4.37 2.77 -2.64
CA VAL A 36 -4.39 2.04 -1.37
C VAL A 36 -3.49 0.82 -1.50
N MET A 37 -2.70 0.53 -0.46
CA MET A 37 -1.84 -0.66 -0.43
C MET A 37 -1.95 -1.39 0.91
N ASN A 38 -1.80 -2.71 0.88
CA ASN A 38 -1.85 -3.58 2.06
C ASN A 38 -0.63 -4.48 2.17
N LEU A 39 -0.23 -4.78 3.41
CA LEU A 39 0.75 -5.82 3.74
C LEU A 39 0.14 -6.79 4.76
N SER A 40 0.12 -8.07 4.41
CA SER A 40 -0.22 -9.14 5.34
C SER A 40 0.99 -9.49 6.19
N LEU A 41 0.95 -9.13 7.47
CA LEU A 41 2.00 -9.52 8.42
C LEU A 41 1.79 -10.98 8.84
N PRO A 42 2.85 -11.82 8.78
CA PRO A 42 2.77 -13.16 9.34
C PRO A 42 2.41 -13.05 10.82
N VAL A 43 1.58 -13.98 11.28
CA VAL A 43 1.39 -14.18 12.72
C VAL A 43 2.67 -14.88 13.18
N LEU A 44 3.60 -14.13 13.75
CA LEU A 44 4.67 -14.73 14.55
C LEU A 44 3.99 -15.38 15.75
N GLY A 45 3.84 -16.71 15.69
CA GLY A 45 3.33 -17.51 16.79
C GLY A 45 4.23 -17.31 17.99
N VAL A 46 3.62 -16.94 19.11
CA VAL A 46 4.20 -17.04 20.45
C VAL A 46 4.00 -18.47 20.92
#